data_AF-A0A2R6CCT6-F1
#
_entry.id   AF-A0A2R6CCT6-F1
#
_cell.length_a   1.000
_cell.length_b   1.000
_cell.length_c   1.000
_cell.angle_alpha   90.00
_cell.angle_beta   90.00
_cell.angle_gamma   90.00
#
_symmetry.space_group_name_H-M   'P 1'
#
loop_
_entity.id
_entity.type
_entity.pdbx_description
1 polymer ?
#
loop_
_entity_poly.entity_id
_entity_poly.type
_entity_poly.pdbx_seq_one_letter_code
_entity_poly.pdbx_strand_id
1 'polypeptide(L)'
;SIRVKNRVLSQAFKRLDIAKPPHHDSHVLAEMYEGLVGFAYLDLGISFESLTSNLLEQIKNGHKEEEVYTEFLKTLFEEVKRKV
;
A
#
# COMPACT_ATOMS: atom_id res chain seq x y z
N SER A 1 5.00 -8.64 -13.58
CA SER A 1 4.88 -8.09 -12.21
C SER A 1 4.77 -6.58 -12.30
N ILE A 2 4.06 -5.93 -11.38
CA ILE A 2 4.16 -4.48 -11.22
C ILE A 2 5.29 -4.22 -10.24
N ARG A 3 6.24 -3.36 -10.61
CA ARG A 3 7.26 -2.86 -9.69
C ARG A 3 6.79 -1.51 -9.17
N VAL A 4 6.37 -1.45 -7.90
CA VAL A 4 6.00 -0.19 -7.27
C VAL A 4 7.24 0.66 -7.09
N LYS A 5 7.20 1.92 -7.55
CA LYS A 5 8.33 2.85 -7.37
C LYS A 5 8.33 3.36 -5.93
N ASN A 6 9.48 3.40 -5.27
CA ASN A 6 9.61 3.94 -3.89
C ASN A 6 9.03 5.35 -3.74
N ARG A 7 9.16 6.19 -4.78
CA ARG A 7 8.52 7.52 -4.83
C ARG A 7 7.00 7.45 -4.72
N VAL A 8 6.36 6.52 -5.42
CA VAL A 8 4.90 6.35 -5.45
C VAL A 8 4.40 5.89 -4.08
N LEU A 9 5.05 4.90 -3.49
CA LEU A 9 4.80 4.45 -2.11
C LEU A 9 4.96 5.60 -1.12
N SER A 10 6.07 6.34 -1.20
CA SER A 10 6.34 7.46 -0.29
C SER A 10 5.26 8.54 -0.35
N GLN A 11 4.74 8.85 -1.54
CA GLN A 11 3.62 9.79 -1.70
C GLN A 11 2.32 9.21 -1.14
N ALA A 12 2.08 7.92 -1.33
CA ALA A 12 0.88 7.27 -0.80
C ALA A 12 0.86 7.27 0.74
N PHE A 13 1.98 6.96 1.39
CA PHE A 13 2.12 7.03 2.85
C PHE A 13 1.98 8.47 3.39
N LYS A 14 2.54 9.47 2.70
CA LYS A 14 2.37 10.89 3.06
C LYS A 14 0.89 11.31 3.00
N ARG A 15 0.16 10.90 1.96
CA ARG A 15 -1.27 11.22 1.79
C ARG A 15 -2.15 10.62 2.88
N LEU A 16 -1.74 9.50 3.47
CA LEU A 16 -2.48 8.84 4.54
C LEU A 16 -2.10 9.33 5.95
N ASP A 17 -1.14 10.25 6.09
CA ASP A 17 -0.59 10.73 7.37
C ASP A 17 -0.11 9.58 8.30
N ILE A 18 0.31 8.46 7.72
CA ILE A 18 0.70 7.25 8.48
C ILE A 18 2.14 7.35 9.00
N ALA A 19 3.00 8.12 8.34
CA ALA A 19 4.36 8.35 8.76
C ALA A 19 4.58 9.85 9.04
N LYS A 20 4.86 10.19 10.30
CA LYS A 20 5.30 11.54 10.71
C LYS A 20 6.83 11.63 10.63
N PRO A 21 7.40 12.83 10.38
CA PRO A 21 8.84 13.04 10.44
C PRO A 21 9.41 12.55 11.79
N PRO A 22 10.57 11.87 11.82
CA PRO A 22 11.59 11.78 10.76
C PRO A 22 11.41 10.60 9.78
N HIS A 23 10.33 9.82 9.86
CA HIS A 23 10.13 8.56 9.13
C HIS A 23 9.70 8.70 7.66
N HIS A 24 10.08 9.80 6.98
CA HIS A 24 9.84 9.98 5.54
C HIS A 24 10.95 9.39 4.66
N ASP A 25 11.88 8.63 5.24
CA ASP A 25 12.86 7.90 4.46
C ASP A 25 12.14 6.87 3.57
N SER A 26 12.32 7.01 2.26
CA SER A 26 11.64 6.17 1.26
C SER A 26 11.98 4.68 1.40
N HIS A 27 13.13 4.34 1.99
CA HIS A 27 13.53 2.98 2.28
C HIS A 27 12.74 2.42 3.47
N VAL A 28 12.63 3.19 4.55
CA VAL A 28 11.83 2.81 5.74
C VAL A 28 10.36 2.62 5.36
N LEU A 29 9.80 3.49 4.51
CA LEU A 29 8.43 3.35 4.02
C LEU A 29 8.23 2.10 3.15
N ALA A 30 9.25 1.69 2.39
CA ALA A 30 9.21 0.46 1.62
C ALA A 30 9.27 -0.78 2.53
N GLU A 31 10.13 -0.77 3.56
CA GLU A 31 10.18 -1.86 4.55
C GLU A 31 8.88 -1.97 5.34
N MET A 32 8.31 -0.85 5.77
CA MET A 32 7.00 -0.82 6.44
C MET A 32 5.89 -1.39 5.55
N TYR A 33 5.91 -1.06 4.25
CA TYR A 33 4.98 -1.61 3.28
C TYR A 33 5.13 -3.13 3.13
N GLU A 34 6.35 -3.61 2.92
CA GLU A 34 6.63 -5.05 2.78
C GLU A 34 6.24 -5.80 4.06
N GLY A 35 6.55 -5.24 5.23
CA GLY A 35 6.15 -5.79 6.53
C GLY A 35 4.63 -5.87 6.71
N LEU A 36 3.91 -4.80 6.37
CA LEU A 36 2.44 -4.78 6.47
C LEU A 36 1.79 -5.80 5.54
N VAL A 37 2.23 -5.86 4.28
CA VAL A 37 1.72 -6.81 3.29
C VAL A 37 2.04 -8.24 3.71
N GLY A 38 3.26 -8.49 4.20
CA GLY A 38 3.69 -9.78 4.73
C GLY A 38 2.82 -10.24 5.90
N PHE A 39 2.64 -9.38 6.90
CA PHE A 39 1.80 -9.64 8.07
C PHE A 39 0.34 -9.91 7.68
N ALA A 40 -0.24 -9.07 6.83
CA ALA A 40 -1.62 -9.21 6.39
C ALA A 40 -1.86 -10.52 5.62
N TYR A 41 -0.89 -10.97 4.81
CA TYR A 41 -1.01 -12.23 4.07
C TYR A 41 -0.74 -13.46 4.94
N LEU A 42 0.40 -13.49 5.63
CA LEU A 42 0.89 -14.68 6.32
C LEU A 42 0.19 -14.89 7.66
N ASP A 43 0.04 -13.84 8.47
CA ASP A 43 -0.50 -13.93 9.83
C ASP A 43 -2.01 -13.79 9.85
N LEU A 44 -2.58 -12.92 9.00
CA LEU A 44 -4.02 -12.65 8.98
C LEU A 44 -4.78 -13.39 7.87
N GLY A 45 -4.10 -14.03 6.91
CA GLY A 45 -4.73 -14.74 5.79
C GLY A 45 -5.59 -13.82 4.91
N ILE A 46 -5.24 -12.53 4.78
CA ILE A 46 -5.92 -11.60 3.87
C ILE A 46 -5.44 -11.89 2.44
N SER A 47 -6.37 -12.24 1.54
CA SER A 47 -6.07 -12.37 0.11
C SER A 47 -6.05 -11.01 -0.56
N PHE A 48 -5.05 -10.78 -1.42
CA PHE A 48 -4.91 -9.53 -2.18
C PHE A 48 -5.29 -9.67 -3.66
N GLU A 49 -5.79 -10.82 -4.12
CA GLU A 49 -6.09 -11.03 -5.55
C GLU A 49 -7.07 -9.99 -6.09
N SER A 50 -8.17 -9.73 -5.37
CA SER A 50 -9.17 -8.73 -5.77
C SER A 50 -8.61 -7.30 -5.72
N LEU A 51 -7.87 -6.98 -4.65
CA LEU A 51 -7.25 -5.67 -4.44
C LEU A 51 -6.20 -5.34 -5.51
N THR A 52 -5.34 -6.29 -5.85
CA THR A 52 -4.29 -6.12 -6.86
C THR A 52 -4.85 -6.11 -8.28
N SER A 53 -5.90 -6.88 -8.55
CA SER A 53 -6.61 -6.85 -9.85
C SER A 53 -7.30 -5.51 -10.10
N ASN A 54 -7.99 -4.97 -9.09
CA ASN A 54 -8.61 -3.64 -9.16
C ASN A 54 -7.54 -2.54 -9.34
N LEU A 55 -6.43 -2.63 -8.61
CA LEU A 55 -5.31 -1.69 -8.75
C LEU A 55 -4.73 -1.68 -10.17
N LEU A 56 -4.53 -2.87 -10.76
CA LEU A 56 -4.07 -3.02 -12.14
C LEU A 56 -5.03 -2.39 -13.15
N GLU A 57 -6.33 -2.58 -12.96
CA GLU A 57 -7.36 -2.03 -13.84
C GLU A 57 -7.39 -0.50 -13.77
N GLN A 58 -7.34 0.10 -12.56
CA GLN A 58 -7.30 1.55 -12.41
C GLN A 58 -6.05 2.16 -13.05
N ILE A 59 -4.88 1.56 -12.88
CA ILE A 59 -3.65 2.03 -13.53
C ILE A 59 -3.78 1.96 -15.06
N LYS A 60 -4.35 0.88 -15.60
CA LYS A 60 -4.61 0.73 -17.06
C LYS A 60 -5.59 1.77 -17.59
N ASN A 61 -6.57 2.15 -16.79
CA ASN A 61 -7.56 3.18 -17.12
C ASN A 61 -7.01 4.62 -16.99
N GLY A 62 -5.71 4.78 -16.72
CA GLY A 62 -5.04 6.08 -16.69
C GLY A 62 -5.09 6.80 -15.34
N HIS A 63 -5.53 6.14 -14.28
CA HIS A 63 -5.47 6.71 -12.94
C HIS A 63 -4.02 6.87 -12.49
N LYS A 64 -3.75 7.93 -11.72
CA LYS A 64 -2.39 8.20 -11.21
C LYS A 64 -1.99 7.12 -10.21
N GLU A 65 -0.82 6.50 -10.43
CA GLU A 65 -0.31 5.44 -9.56
C GLU A 65 -0.38 5.83 -8.07
N GLU A 66 0.07 7.03 -7.70
CA GLU A 66 0.05 7.49 -6.30
C GLU A 66 -1.33 7.46 -5.64
N GLU A 67 -2.38 7.81 -6.38
CA GLU A 67 -3.76 7.80 -5.88
C GLU A 67 -4.27 6.38 -5.72
N VAL A 68 -4.01 5.52 -6.70
CA VAL A 68 -4.42 4.11 -6.66
C VAL A 68 -3.72 3.38 -5.51
N TYR A 69 -2.42 3.63 -5.29
CA TYR A 69 -1.69 3.05 -4.16
C TYR A 69 -2.14 3.63 -2.80
N THR A 70 -2.54 4.90 -2.72
CA THR A 70 -3.15 5.46 -1.51
C THR A 70 -4.42 4.70 -1.13
N GLU A 71 -5.33 4.49 -2.08
CA GLU A 71 -6.59 3.77 -1.80
C GLU A 71 -6.36 2.29 -1.48
N PHE A 72 -5.39 1.65 -2.15
CA PHE A 72 -4.97 0.29 -1.81
C PHE A 72 -4.46 0.20 -0.37
N LEU A 73 -3.52 1.06 0.02
CA LEU A 73 -2.96 1.08 1.37
C LEU A 73 -4.07 1.32 2.40
N LYS A 74 -4.95 2.29 2.15
CA LYS A 74 -6.10 2.58 3.03
C LYS A 74 -6.99 1.35 3.22
N THR A 75 -7.32 0.66 2.14
CA THR A 75 -8.13 -0.56 2.21
C THR A 75 -7.41 -1.66 2.98
N LEU A 76 -6.11 -1.84 2.72
CA LEU A 76 -5.27 -2.80 3.44
C LEU A 76 -5.24 -2.52 4.95
N PHE A 77 -5.06 -1.25 5.36
CA PHE A 77 -5.05 -0.87 6.78
C PHE A 77 -6.40 -1.16 7.45
N GLU A 78 -7.52 -0.85 6.80
CA GLU A 78 -8.86 -1.14 7.34
C GLU A 78 -9.10 -2.65 7.46
N GLU A 79 -8.67 -3.45 6.48
CA GLU A 79 -8.78 -4.92 6.53
C GLU A 79 -7.92 -5.51 7.65
N VAL A 80 -6.68 -5.02 7.82
CA VAL A 80 -5.82 -5.42 8.95
C VAL A 80 -6.48 -5.06 10.28
N LYS A 81 -6.97 -3.83 10.42
CA LYS A 81 -7.63 -3.35 11.64
C LYS A 81 -8.90 -4.12 12.00
N ARG A 82 -9.62 -4.70 11.03
CA ARG A 82 -10.80 -5.54 11.30
C ARG A 82 -10.43 -6.90 11.89
N LYS A 83 -9.22 -7.38 11.64
CA LYS A 83 -8.75 -8.71 12.07
C LYS A 83 -7.87 -8.68 13.33
N VAL A 84 -7.46 -7.50 13.78
CA VAL A 84 -6.67 -7.25 15.00
C VAL A 84 -7.53 -6.53 16.02
#